data_AF-A0AAV5NTH5-F1
#
_entry.id   AF-A0AAV5NTH5-F1
#
_cell.length_a   1.000
_cell.length_b   1.000
_cell.length_c   1.000
_cell.angle_alpha   90.00
_cell.angle_beta   90.00
_cell.angle_gamma   90.00
#
_symmetry.space_group_name_H-M   'P 1'
#
loop_
_entity.id
_entity.type
_entity.pdbx_description
1 polymer ?
#
loop_
_entity_poly.entity_id
_entity_poly.type
_entity_poly.pdbx_seq_one_letter_code
_entity_poly.pdbx_strand_id
1 'polypeptide(L)'
;MGCTSIILIIMALFTGGWATITSEHILPMALSGLVGIFIGDTALFACMNRMGPRQAGLLFSCHAVFSAILGYWIFSETLSGTELFGSVLVFSGVMAAIFFGKKKQGQHEWEVIQGSVAIGLALGLLAAICQALGGVIAKPVMQGNIDPVAASAIRMITAFLAHCAFRMTGAKLSRPIKPINLRVLWICAINGFLAMAVGMTLILYALRDGNVGMVALLSSTTPIMVLPLLWVYTRQRPNPYAWIGAILAVIGTGILIT
;
A
#
# COMPACT_ATOMS: atom_id res chain seq x y z
N MET A 1 -1.79 -11.71 6.20
CA MET A 1 -2.90 -11.43 7.14
C MET A 1 -2.84 -12.31 8.39
N GLY A 2 -3.04 -13.64 8.29
CA GLY A 2 -3.03 -14.51 9.49
C GLY A 2 -1.67 -14.63 10.20
N CYS A 3 -0.58 -14.90 9.48
CA CYS A 3 0.76 -14.94 10.09
C CYS A 3 1.15 -13.58 10.68
N THR A 4 0.85 -12.50 9.97
CA THR A 4 1.16 -11.12 10.38
C THR A 4 0.41 -10.68 11.62
N SER A 5 -0.86 -11.06 11.79
CA SER A 5 -1.60 -10.73 13.02
C SER A 5 -0.96 -11.40 14.23
N ILE A 6 -0.60 -12.68 14.13
CA ILE A 6 0.07 -13.42 15.21
C ILE A 6 1.40 -12.76 15.57
N ILE A 7 2.23 -12.45 14.57
CA ILE A 7 3.54 -11.80 14.77
C ILE A 7 3.36 -10.46 15.50
N LEU A 8 2.45 -9.61 15.03
CA LEU A 8 2.20 -8.29 15.63
C LEU A 8 1.61 -8.39 17.03
N ILE A 9 0.72 -9.35 17.30
CA ILE A 9 0.19 -9.61 18.64
C ILE A 9 1.32 -9.96 19.60
N ILE A 10 2.19 -10.89 19.20
CA ILE A 10 3.34 -11.32 20.00
C ILE A 10 4.28 -10.13 20.26
N MET A 11 4.61 -9.35 19.23
CA MET A 11 5.45 -8.17 19.40
C MET A 11 4.83 -7.14 20.33
N ALA A 12 3.52 -6.85 20.19
CA ALA A 12 2.81 -5.92 21.07
C ALA A 12 2.71 -6.41 22.52
N LEU A 13 2.73 -7.73 22.76
CA LEU A 13 2.84 -8.31 24.10
C LEU A 13 4.24 -8.05 24.69
N PHE A 14 5.30 -8.23 23.90
CA PHE A 14 6.67 -7.97 24.35
C PHE A 14 6.97 -6.49 24.58
N THR A 15 6.41 -5.59 23.76
CA THR A 15 6.58 -4.14 23.94
C THR A 15 5.68 -3.56 25.04
N GLY A 16 4.72 -4.33 25.56
CA GLY A 16 3.69 -3.83 26.46
C GLY A 16 2.70 -2.88 25.78
N GLY A 17 2.70 -2.80 24.44
CA GLY A 17 1.89 -1.87 23.66
C GLY A 17 0.38 -2.01 23.89
N TRP A 18 -0.09 -3.19 24.30
CA TRP A 18 -1.50 -3.40 24.66
C TRP A 18 -1.98 -2.54 25.83
N ALA A 19 -1.08 -2.16 26.75
CA ALA A 19 -1.43 -1.28 27.87
C ALA A 19 -1.73 0.17 27.41
N THR A 20 -1.27 0.55 26.21
CA THR A 20 -1.54 1.87 25.62
C THR A 20 -2.87 1.95 24.88
N ILE A 21 -3.58 0.82 24.71
CA ILE A 21 -4.83 0.77 23.94
C ILE A 21 -6.01 1.05 24.86
N THR A 22 -6.76 2.10 24.51
CA THR A 22 -8.09 2.41 25.08
C THR A 22 -9.21 1.99 24.12
N SER A 23 -10.44 1.88 24.62
CA SER A 23 -11.61 1.44 23.83
C SER A 23 -11.93 2.36 22.65
N GLU A 24 -11.63 3.65 22.78
CA GLU A 24 -11.80 4.68 21.75
C GLU A 24 -10.86 4.49 20.54
N HIS A 25 -9.70 3.85 20.72
CA HIS A 25 -8.75 3.61 19.64
C HIS A 25 -9.11 2.38 18.79
N ILE A 26 -9.86 1.44 19.33
CA ILE A 26 -10.13 0.16 18.69
C ILE A 26 -10.94 0.34 17.39
N LEU A 27 -12.03 1.12 17.43
CA LEU A 27 -12.92 1.27 16.28
C LEU A 27 -12.25 2.01 15.11
N PRO A 28 -11.58 3.17 15.30
CA PRO A 28 -10.86 3.83 14.21
C PRO A 28 -9.75 2.97 13.62
N MET A 29 -8.96 2.27 14.46
CA MET A 29 -7.89 1.38 13.97
C MET A 29 -8.45 0.16 13.25
N ALA A 30 -9.59 -0.38 13.69
CA ALA A 30 -10.28 -1.45 12.99
C ALA A 30 -10.80 -0.98 11.61
N LEU A 31 -11.44 0.19 11.53
CA LEU A 31 -11.89 0.78 10.26
C LEU A 31 -10.71 1.06 9.33
N SER A 32 -9.61 1.59 9.86
CA SER A 32 -8.37 1.78 9.13
C SER A 32 -7.81 0.46 8.57
N GLY A 33 -7.82 -0.61 9.36
CA GLY A 33 -7.42 -1.95 8.91
C GLY A 33 -8.35 -2.54 7.86
N LEU A 34 -9.66 -2.35 8.02
CA LEU A 34 -10.65 -2.83 7.07
C LEU A 34 -10.53 -2.13 5.71
N VAL A 35 -10.45 -0.81 5.71
CA VAL A 35 -10.37 -0.02 4.47
C VAL A 35 -8.97 -0.12 3.85
N GLY A 36 -7.94 0.20 4.62
CA GLY A 36 -6.57 0.30 4.10
C GLY A 36 -5.94 -1.04 3.78
N ILE A 37 -6.11 -2.05 4.64
CA ILE A 37 -5.46 -3.35 4.46
C ILE A 37 -6.40 -4.32 3.75
N PHE A 38 -7.59 -4.58 4.28
CA PHE A 38 -8.46 -5.61 3.68
C PHE A 38 -8.96 -5.22 2.29
N ILE A 39 -9.64 -4.08 2.15
CA ILE A 39 -10.16 -3.65 0.85
C ILE A 39 -9.00 -3.21 -0.06
N GLY A 40 -8.07 -2.40 0.48
CA GLY A 40 -6.91 -1.90 -0.25
C GLY A 40 -6.02 -2.99 -0.83
N ASP A 41 -5.51 -3.92 0.00
CA ASP A 41 -4.63 -4.99 -0.49
C ASP A 41 -5.38 -5.93 -1.43
N THR A 42 -6.66 -6.23 -1.17
CA THR A 42 -7.45 -7.10 -2.07
C THR A 42 -7.56 -6.45 -3.46
N ALA A 43 -7.82 -5.15 -3.53
CA ALA A 43 -7.84 -4.41 -4.79
C ALA A 43 -6.45 -4.35 -5.45
N LEU A 44 -5.38 -4.19 -4.65
CA LEU A 44 -4.00 -4.17 -5.14
C LEU A 44 -3.59 -5.53 -5.73
N PHE A 45 -3.85 -6.64 -5.03
CA PHE A 45 -3.59 -8.00 -5.53
C PHE A 45 -4.43 -8.30 -6.77
N ALA A 46 -5.69 -7.86 -6.81
CA ALA A 46 -6.53 -7.99 -8.00
C ALA A 46 -5.98 -7.16 -9.19
N CYS A 47 -5.44 -5.97 -8.93
CA CYS A 47 -4.75 -5.16 -9.93
C CYS A 47 -3.46 -5.83 -10.42
N MET A 48 -2.62 -6.34 -9.51
CA MET A 48 -1.38 -7.05 -9.85
C MET A 48 -1.64 -8.29 -10.71
N ASN A 49 -2.66 -9.08 -10.40
CA ASN A 49 -3.04 -10.24 -11.19
C ASN A 49 -3.49 -9.88 -12.62
N ARG A 50 -3.94 -8.64 -12.85
CA ARG A 50 -4.45 -8.17 -14.15
C ARG A 50 -3.45 -7.36 -14.95
N MET A 51 -2.66 -6.49 -14.33
CA MET A 51 -1.76 -5.54 -15.00
C MET A 51 -0.28 -5.81 -14.74
N GLY A 52 0.02 -6.80 -13.89
CA GLY A 52 1.37 -7.09 -13.43
C GLY A 52 1.85 -6.19 -12.28
N PRO A 53 2.87 -6.63 -11.53
CA PRO A 53 3.35 -5.94 -10.34
C PRO A 53 3.93 -4.54 -10.63
N ARG A 54 4.55 -4.34 -11.81
CA ARG A 54 5.11 -3.03 -12.20
C ARG A 54 4.03 -1.96 -12.31
N GLN A 55 2.98 -2.23 -13.09
CA GLN A 55 1.91 -1.26 -13.35
C GLN A 55 1.03 -1.05 -12.12
N ALA A 56 0.72 -2.12 -11.39
CA ALA A 56 -0.02 -2.03 -10.14
C ALA A 56 0.75 -1.22 -9.08
N GLY A 57 2.07 -1.39 -8.96
CA GLY A 57 2.90 -0.59 -8.06
C GLY A 57 2.91 0.89 -8.42
N LEU A 58 3.01 1.22 -9.72
CA LEU A 58 2.90 2.62 -10.17
C LEU A 58 1.54 3.21 -9.84
N LEU A 59 0.44 2.49 -10.10
CA LEU A 59 -0.90 2.94 -9.73
C LEU A 59 -1.06 3.11 -8.21
N PHE A 60 -0.48 2.20 -7.43
CA PHE A 60 -0.52 2.27 -5.98
C PHE A 60 0.25 3.49 -5.45
N SER A 61 1.34 3.93 -6.10
CA SER A 61 2.06 5.15 -5.69
C SER A 61 1.21 6.42 -5.71
N CYS A 62 0.11 6.44 -6.49
CA CYS A 62 -0.87 7.53 -6.43
C CYS A 62 -1.52 7.71 -5.06
N HIS A 63 -1.39 6.75 -4.13
CA HIS A 63 -1.87 6.91 -2.76
C HIS A 63 -1.25 8.12 -2.06
N ALA A 64 -0.02 8.52 -2.42
CA ALA A 64 0.62 9.70 -1.86
C ALA A 64 -0.11 10.99 -2.24
N VAL A 65 -0.55 11.10 -3.49
CA VAL A 65 -1.36 12.23 -3.97
C VAL A 65 -2.70 12.29 -3.22
N PHE A 66 -3.40 11.16 -3.11
CA PHE A 66 -4.66 11.11 -2.36
C PHE A 66 -4.46 11.40 -0.87
N SER A 67 -3.34 10.95 -0.29
CA SER A 67 -2.98 11.21 1.10
C SER A 67 -2.75 12.69 1.37
N ALA A 68 -2.06 13.40 0.46
CA ALA A 68 -1.86 14.85 0.57
C ALA A 68 -3.18 15.63 0.44
N ILE A 69 -4.03 15.29 -0.54
CA ILE A 69 -5.34 15.93 -0.74
C ILE A 69 -6.25 15.71 0.48
N LEU A 70 -6.33 14.48 0.98
CA LEU A 70 -7.12 14.17 2.17
C LEU A 70 -6.53 14.81 3.44
N GLY A 71 -5.20 14.89 3.52
CA GLY A 71 -4.48 15.57 4.61
C GLY A 71 -4.87 17.04 4.72
N TYR A 72 -4.88 17.75 3.59
CA TYR A 72 -5.38 19.12 3.51
C TYR A 72 -6.84 19.25 3.92
N TRP A 73 -7.71 18.40 3.39
CA TRP A 73 -9.14 18.55 3.58
C TRP A 73 -9.61 18.20 5.00
N ILE A 74 -8.97 17.20 5.63
CA ILE A 74 -9.39 16.65 6.93
C ILE A 74 -8.61 17.25 8.09
N PHE A 75 -7.30 17.45 7.93
CA PHE A 75 -6.42 17.94 9.00
C PHE A 75 -6.03 19.41 8.84
N SER A 76 -6.55 20.10 7.82
CA SER A 76 -6.17 21.48 7.48
C SER A 76 -4.65 21.64 7.33
N GLU A 77 -3.96 20.57 6.89
CA GLU A 77 -2.55 20.64 6.50
C GLU A 77 -2.41 21.67 5.38
N THR A 78 -1.36 22.49 5.36
CA THR A 78 -1.16 23.49 4.31
C THR A 78 -0.68 22.81 3.02
N LEU A 79 -1.51 22.79 1.98
CA LEU A 79 -1.07 22.43 0.63
C LEU A 79 -0.33 23.62 0.03
N SER A 80 0.98 23.52 -0.07
CA SER A 80 1.75 24.51 -0.83
C SER A 80 1.45 24.38 -2.33
N GLY A 81 1.66 25.47 -3.10
CA GLY A 81 1.55 25.40 -4.56
C GLY A 81 2.54 24.40 -5.18
N THR A 82 3.67 24.14 -4.52
CA THR A 82 4.65 23.12 -4.91
C THR A 82 4.10 21.71 -4.71
N GLU A 83 3.38 21.44 -3.61
CA GLU A 83 2.76 20.15 -3.35
C GLU A 83 1.68 19.78 -4.40
N LEU A 84 0.89 20.77 -4.83
CA LEU A 84 -0.09 20.59 -5.90
C LEU A 84 0.59 20.28 -7.24
N PHE A 85 1.66 21.01 -7.57
CA PHE A 85 2.42 20.77 -8.80
C PHE A 85 3.08 19.39 -8.79
N GLY A 86 3.69 18.99 -7.68
CA GLY A 86 4.28 17.66 -7.49
C GLY A 86 3.23 16.55 -7.65
N SER A 87 2.02 16.76 -7.12
CA SER A 87 0.92 15.80 -7.24
C SER A 87 0.47 15.58 -8.69
N VAL A 88 0.34 16.66 -9.47
CA VAL A 88 0.04 16.59 -10.91
C VAL A 88 1.18 15.90 -11.67
N LEU A 89 2.43 16.16 -11.27
CA LEU A 89 3.61 15.55 -11.88
C LEU A 89 3.65 14.03 -11.65
N VAL A 90 3.39 13.57 -10.42
CA VAL A 90 3.27 12.13 -10.10
C VAL A 90 2.15 11.48 -10.92
N PHE A 91 0.96 12.08 -10.93
CA PHE A 91 -0.19 11.52 -11.64
C PHE A 91 0.05 11.42 -13.15
N SER A 92 0.64 12.46 -13.74
CA SER A 92 1.02 12.47 -15.17
C SER A 92 2.09 11.43 -15.49
N GLY A 93 3.07 11.21 -14.61
CA GLY A 93 4.11 10.20 -14.76
C GLY A 93 3.56 8.78 -14.76
N VAL A 94 2.62 8.49 -13.85
CA VAL A 94 1.92 7.20 -13.81
C VAL A 94 1.08 7.00 -15.07
N MET A 95 0.34 8.01 -15.52
CA MET A 95 -0.43 7.93 -16.77
C MET A 95 0.49 7.70 -17.98
N ALA A 96 1.60 8.43 -18.09
CA ALA A 96 2.56 8.24 -19.18
C ALA A 96 3.16 6.83 -19.19
N ALA A 97 3.56 6.31 -18.03
CA ALA A 97 4.11 4.95 -17.92
C ALA A 97 3.09 3.86 -18.33
N ILE A 98 1.80 4.07 -18.08
CA ILE A 98 0.74 3.13 -18.46
C ILE A 98 0.41 3.24 -19.94
N PHE A 99 0.18 4.45 -20.46
CA PHE A 99 -0.23 4.66 -21.84
C PHE A 99 0.88 4.34 -22.85
N PHE A 100 2.10 4.78 -22.58
CA PHE A 100 3.25 4.54 -23.46
C PHE A 100 4.00 3.24 -23.15
N GLY A 101 3.76 2.65 -21.97
CA GLY A 101 4.23 1.31 -21.61
C GLY A 101 3.62 0.17 -22.44
N LYS A 102 2.58 0.45 -23.25
CA LYS A 102 1.82 -0.54 -24.03
C LYS A 102 2.57 -1.20 -25.20
N LYS A 103 3.69 -0.64 -25.68
CA LYS A 103 4.33 -1.14 -26.91
C LYS A 103 5.34 -2.25 -26.62
N LYS A 104 4.93 -3.48 -26.99
CA LYS A 104 5.76 -4.66 -27.34
C LYS A 104 7.01 -4.87 -26.47
N GLN A 105 6.90 -5.67 -25.40
CA GLN A 105 8.06 -6.40 -24.90
C GLN A 105 7.65 -7.69 -24.17
N GLY A 106 8.00 -8.82 -24.79
CA GLY A 106 8.46 -10.06 -24.13
C GLY A 106 7.56 -10.75 -23.11
N GLN A 107 6.59 -11.54 -23.60
CA GLN A 107 6.19 -12.88 -23.12
C GLN A 107 6.66 -13.39 -21.72
N HIS A 108 6.43 -12.64 -20.63
CA HIS A 108 6.52 -13.18 -19.27
C HIS A 108 5.14 -13.11 -18.62
N GLU A 109 4.67 -14.21 -18.03
CA GLU A 109 3.31 -14.33 -17.47
C GLU A 109 2.95 -13.22 -16.47
N TRP A 110 3.95 -12.64 -15.79
CA TRP A 110 3.79 -11.56 -14.82
C TRP A 110 3.50 -10.18 -15.44
N GLU A 111 3.67 -9.98 -16.75
CA GLU A 111 3.43 -8.71 -17.45
C GLU A 111 2.30 -8.77 -18.49
N VAL A 112 1.66 -9.93 -18.68
CA VAL A 112 0.52 -10.06 -19.61
C VAL A 112 -0.72 -9.43 -18.99
N ILE A 113 -1.25 -8.38 -19.64
CA ILE A 113 -2.48 -7.75 -19.18
C ILE A 113 -3.66 -8.71 -19.40
N GLN A 114 -4.24 -9.22 -18.32
CA GLN A 114 -5.42 -10.08 -18.36
C GLN A 114 -6.70 -9.26 -18.17
N GLY A 115 -7.54 -9.20 -19.22
CA GLY A 115 -8.82 -8.47 -19.22
C GLY A 115 -8.70 -7.00 -19.61
N SER A 116 -9.72 -6.20 -19.27
CA SER A 116 -9.75 -4.78 -19.66
C SER A 116 -8.84 -3.92 -18.77
N VAL A 117 -8.01 -3.11 -19.41
CA VAL A 117 -7.09 -2.15 -18.76
C VAL A 117 -7.85 -1.20 -17.83
N ALA A 118 -9.08 -0.81 -18.20
CA ALA A 118 -9.91 0.08 -17.40
C ALA A 118 -10.25 -0.51 -16.02
N ILE A 119 -10.52 -1.81 -15.93
CA ILE A 119 -10.81 -2.45 -14.63
C ILE A 119 -9.52 -2.53 -13.79
N GLY A 120 -8.38 -2.85 -14.41
CA GLY A 120 -7.09 -2.83 -13.71
C GLY A 120 -6.75 -1.44 -13.17
N LEU A 121 -7.01 -0.39 -13.95
CA LEU A 121 -6.83 1.00 -13.55
C LEU A 121 -7.75 1.36 -12.36
N ALA A 122 -9.04 1.02 -12.46
CA ALA A 122 -10.01 1.25 -11.40
C ALA A 122 -9.62 0.52 -10.09
N LEU A 123 -9.15 -0.72 -10.18
CA LEU A 123 -8.67 -1.49 -9.01
C LEU A 123 -7.41 -0.88 -8.38
N GLY A 124 -6.45 -0.44 -9.20
CA GLY A 124 -5.24 0.21 -8.71
C GLY A 124 -5.52 1.56 -8.02
N LEU A 125 -6.40 2.37 -8.61
CA LEU A 125 -6.84 3.63 -8.01
C LEU A 125 -7.66 3.39 -6.73
N LEU A 126 -8.53 2.39 -6.71
CA LEU A 126 -9.27 1.99 -5.51
C LEU A 126 -8.29 1.61 -4.39
N ALA A 127 -7.27 0.79 -4.68
CA ALA A 127 -6.25 0.42 -3.71
C ALA A 127 -5.51 1.65 -3.17
N ALA A 128 -5.15 2.60 -4.04
CA ALA A 128 -4.48 3.84 -3.65
C ALA A 128 -5.35 4.73 -2.74
N ILE A 129 -6.65 4.87 -3.05
CA ILE A 129 -7.60 5.62 -2.22
C ILE A 129 -7.80 4.94 -0.87
N CYS A 130 -7.99 3.62 -0.85
CA CYS A 130 -8.13 2.84 0.38
C CYS A 130 -6.89 2.97 1.28
N GLN A 131 -5.69 2.91 0.71
CA GLN A 131 -4.45 3.11 1.43
C GLN A 131 -4.37 4.51 2.06
N ALA A 132 -4.70 5.55 1.28
CA ALA A 132 -4.71 6.92 1.77
C ALA A 132 -5.72 7.11 2.92
N LEU A 133 -6.95 6.63 2.75
CA LEU A 133 -7.98 6.64 3.80
C LEU A 133 -7.54 5.89 5.05
N GLY A 134 -6.92 4.72 4.89
CA GLY A 134 -6.38 3.94 6.01
C GLY A 134 -5.30 4.70 6.78
N GLY A 135 -4.44 5.47 6.11
CA GLY A 135 -3.46 6.35 6.73
C GLY A 135 -4.10 7.52 7.48
N VAL A 136 -5.03 8.22 6.82
CA VAL A 136 -5.79 9.36 7.37
C VAL A 136 -6.53 8.96 8.64
N ILE A 137 -7.27 7.84 8.64
CA ILE A 137 -8.01 7.36 9.83
C ILE A 137 -7.05 7.05 10.99
N ALA A 138 -5.86 6.53 10.68
CA ALA A 138 -4.88 6.17 11.70
C ALA A 138 -4.17 7.38 12.33
N LYS A 139 -4.03 8.50 11.60
CA LYS A 139 -3.25 9.66 12.06
C LYS A 139 -3.70 10.21 13.43
N PRO A 140 -4.97 10.58 13.68
CA PRO A 140 -5.36 11.13 14.97
C PRO A 140 -5.23 10.12 16.11
N VAL A 141 -5.34 8.81 15.84
CA VAL A 141 -5.07 7.77 16.84
C VAL A 141 -3.58 7.71 17.17
N MET A 142 -2.69 7.88 16.19
CA MET A 142 -1.25 7.88 16.42
C MET A 142 -0.79 9.07 17.25
N GLN A 143 -1.46 10.21 17.13
CA GLN A 143 -1.21 11.39 17.97
C GLN A 143 -1.60 11.16 19.45
N GLY A 144 -2.47 10.19 19.74
CA GLY A 144 -2.95 9.84 21.08
C GLY A 144 -1.98 9.03 21.96
N ASN A 145 -0.68 9.09 21.69
CA ASN A 145 0.37 8.35 22.40
C ASN A 145 0.28 6.81 22.40
N ILE A 146 -0.47 6.22 21.48
CA ILE A 146 -0.56 4.76 21.32
C ILE A 146 0.73 4.14 20.78
N ASP A 147 0.99 2.89 21.14
CA ASP A 147 2.06 2.10 20.54
C ASP A 147 1.73 1.73 19.07
N PRO A 148 2.59 2.09 18.08
CA PRO A 148 2.35 1.79 16.66
C PRO A 148 2.30 0.29 16.33
N VAL A 149 3.00 -0.56 17.10
CA VAL A 149 2.96 -2.02 16.90
C VAL A 149 1.58 -2.55 17.30
N ALA A 150 1.07 -2.15 18.48
CA ALA A 150 -0.26 -2.53 18.96
C ALA A 150 -1.37 -2.01 18.03
N ALA A 151 -1.24 -0.78 17.53
CA ALA A 151 -2.15 -0.21 16.54
C ALA A 151 -2.15 -1.00 15.22
N SER A 152 -0.97 -1.39 14.74
CA SER A 152 -0.83 -2.25 13.56
C SER A 152 -1.42 -3.64 13.80
N ALA A 153 -1.30 -4.17 15.02
CA ALA A 153 -1.90 -5.45 15.39
C ALA A 153 -3.43 -5.40 15.25
N ILE A 154 -4.09 -4.36 15.76
CA ILE A 154 -5.55 -4.18 15.60
C ILE A 154 -5.93 -4.15 14.13
N ARG A 155 -5.25 -3.32 13.31
CA ARG A 155 -5.52 -3.23 11.86
C ARG A 155 -5.42 -4.61 11.18
N MET A 156 -4.39 -5.38 11.53
CA MET A 156 -4.14 -6.69 10.95
C MET A 156 -5.13 -7.77 11.43
N ILE A 157 -5.52 -7.72 12.71
CA ILE A 157 -6.57 -8.59 13.26
C ILE A 157 -7.89 -8.33 12.53
N THR A 158 -8.30 -7.06 12.39
CA THR A 158 -9.53 -6.71 11.68
C THR A 158 -9.49 -7.16 10.22
N ALA A 159 -8.37 -6.94 9.53
CA ALA A 159 -8.22 -7.40 8.15
C ALA A 159 -8.29 -8.93 8.03
N PHE A 160 -7.68 -9.65 8.98
CA PHE A 160 -7.75 -11.11 9.03
C PHE A 160 -9.18 -11.62 9.30
N LEU A 161 -9.90 -11.03 10.26
CA LEU A 161 -11.29 -11.37 10.55
C LEU A 161 -12.20 -11.07 9.36
N ALA A 162 -12.03 -9.93 8.70
CA ALA A 162 -12.76 -9.59 7.47
C ALA A 162 -12.48 -10.60 6.36
N HIS A 163 -11.23 -11.02 6.20
CA HIS A 163 -10.87 -12.05 5.23
C HIS A 163 -11.46 -13.43 5.57
N CYS A 164 -11.48 -13.81 6.85
CA CYS A 164 -12.15 -15.02 7.32
C CYS A 164 -13.66 -14.97 7.06
N ALA A 165 -14.32 -13.85 7.38
CA ALA A 165 -15.74 -13.65 7.12
C ALA A 165 -16.04 -13.72 5.61
N PHE A 166 -15.22 -13.07 4.78
CA PHE A 166 -15.33 -13.15 3.32
C PHE A 166 -15.13 -14.58 2.81
N ARG A 167 -14.24 -15.36 3.42
CA ARG A 167 -14.07 -16.79 3.12
C ARG A 167 -15.32 -17.60 3.49
N MET A 168 -15.99 -17.29 4.59
CA MET A 168 -17.22 -17.98 5.00
C MET A 168 -18.38 -17.79 4.02
N THR A 169 -18.41 -16.69 3.27
CA THR A 169 -19.43 -16.47 2.21
C THR A 169 -19.34 -17.48 1.05
N GLY A 170 -18.23 -18.24 0.96
CA GLY A 170 -18.04 -19.26 -0.08
C GLY A 170 -17.73 -18.71 -1.48
N ALA A 171 -17.53 -17.39 -1.61
CA ALA A 171 -17.19 -16.73 -2.86
C ALA A 171 -15.99 -17.41 -3.56
N LYS A 172 -16.06 -17.61 -4.88
CA LYS A 172 -14.96 -18.26 -5.64
C LYS A 172 -13.62 -17.54 -5.48
N LEU A 173 -13.64 -16.22 -5.29
CA LEU A 173 -12.45 -15.37 -5.11
C LEU A 173 -11.74 -15.60 -3.77
N SER A 174 -12.40 -16.19 -2.77
CA SER A 174 -11.82 -16.43 -1.43
C SER A 174 -11.23 -17.83 -1.26
N ARG A 175 -11.37 -18.70 -2.27
CA ARG A 175 -10.88 -20.09 -2.21
C ARG A 175 -9.41 -20.15 -2.64
N PRO A 176 -8.57 -20.90 -1.90
CA PRO A 176 -7.17 -21.08 -2.27
C PRO A 176 -7.08 -21.86 -3.59
N ILE A 177 -6.27 -21.34 -4.52
CA ILE A 177 -6.04 -21.96 -5.83
C ILE A 177 -5.11 -23.18 -5.69
N LYS A 178 -4.16 -23.13 -4.74
CA LYS A 178 -3.22 -24.19 -4.41
C LYS A 178 -3.13 -24.38 -2.89
N PRO A 179 -2.88 -25.61 -2.39
CA PRO A 179 -2.67 -25.84 -0.98
C PRO A 179 -1.42 -25.09 -0.49
N ILE A 180 -1.49 -24.58 0.75
CA ILE A 180 -0.36 -23.91 1.39
C ILE A 180 0.64 -24.99 1.78
N ASN A 181 1.86 -24.89 1.25
CA ASN A 181 2.99 -25.71 1.70
C ASN A 181 3.83 -24.95 2.75
N LEU A 182 4.69 -25.66 3.47
CA LEU A 182 5.51 -25.07 4.53
C LEU A 182 6.45 -23.97 4.00
N ARG A 183 6.94 -24.10 2.76
CA ARG A 183 7.79 -23.10 2.10
C ARG A 183 7.04 -21.79 1.86
N VAL A 184 5.84 -21.85 1.32
CA VAL A 184 4.96 -20.69 1.07
C VAL A 184 4.57 -20.06 2.40
N LEU A 185 4.27 -20.86 3.43
CA LEU A 185 4.00 -20.36 4.77
C LEU A 185 5.18 -19.54 5.30
N TRP A 186 6.41 -20.05 5.18
CA TRP A 186 7.62 -19.33 5.59
C TRP A 186 7.85 -18.04 4.79
N ILE A 187 7.67 -18.07 3.48
CA ILE A 187 7.77 -16.86 2.63
C ILE A 187 6.74 -15.82 3.05
N CYS A 188 5.49 -16.23 3.29
CA CYS A 188 4.43 -15.35 3.78
C CYS A 188 4.72 -14.80 5.18
N ALA A 189 5.32 -15.59 6.07
CA ALA A 189 5.69 -15.16 7.41
C ALA A 189 6.81 -14.11 7.37
N ILE A 190 7.88 -14.35 6.60
CA ILE A 190 9.01 -13.42 6.45
C ILE A 190 8.56 -12.14 5.76
N ASN A 191 7.81 -12.24 4.65
CA ASN A 191 7.25 -11.08 3.97
C ASN A 191 6.33 -10.29 4.91
N GLY A 192 5.49 -10.99 5.66
CA GLY A 192 4.61 -10.40 6.64
C GLY A 192 5.34 -9.64 7.76
N PHE A 193 6.39 -10.24 8.30
CA PHE A 193 7.25 -9.59 9.29
C PHE A 193 7.89 -8.33 8.71
N LEU A 194 8.54 -8.43 7.56
CA LEU A 194 9.28 -7.31 6.97
C LEU A 194 8.35 -6.18 6.50
N ALA A 195 7.26 -6.50 5.81
CA ALA A 195 6.35 -5.52 5.26
C ALA A 195 5.45 -4.90 6.33
N MET A 196 4.82 -5.72 7.18
CA MET A 196 3.78 -5.24 8.11
C MET A 196 4.31 -4.99 9.51
N ALA A 197 5.20 -5.83 10.05
CA ALA A 197 5.73 -5.60 11.39
C ALA A 197 6.85 -4.56 11.42
N VAL A 198 7.70 -4.51 10.40
CA VAL A 198 8.74 -3.48 10.29
C VAL A 198 8.22 -2.30 9.47
N GLY A 199 7.82 -2.51 8.21
CA GLY A 199 7.42 -1.43 7.30
C GLY A 199 6.24 -0.59 7.80
N MET A 200 5.07 -1.22 8.06
CA MET A 200 3.87 -0.48 8.47
C MET A 200 4.03 0.19 9.84
N THR A 201 4.75 -0.44 10.77
CA THR A 201 5.05 0.18 12.08
C THR A 201 5.93 1.42 11.91
N LEU A 202 6.95 1.39 11.05
CA LEU A 202 7.74 2.59 10.74
C LEU A 202 6.90 3.68 10.08
N ILE A 203 5.95 3.33 9.22
CA ILE A 203 4.99 4.29 8.64
C ILE A 203 4.10 4.91 9.72
N LEU A 204 3.53 4.11 10.62
CA LEU A 204 2.70 4.62 11.72
C LEU A 204 3.51 5.47 12.70
N TYR A 205 4.77 5.10 12.96
CA TYR A 205 5.69 5.91 13.75
C TYR A 205 5.93 7.26 13.08
N ALA A 206 6.18 7.28 11.77
CA ALA A 206 6.34 8.52 11.02
C ALA A 206 5.06 9.37 10.99
N LEU A 207 3.86 8.76 10.98
CA LEU A 207 2.57 9.47 11.03
C LEU A 207 2.27 10.12 12.38
N ARG A 208 2.95 9.72 13.47
CA ARG A 208 2.79 10.31 14.79
C ARG A 208 3.19 11.78 14.79
N ASP A 209 4.36 12.06 14.21
CA ASP A 209 4.98 13.39 14.21
C ASP A 209 4.96 14.05 12.82
N GLY A 210 4.69 13.29 11.77
CA GLY A 210 4.71 13.75 10.38
C GLY A 210 3.33 14.04 9.77
N ASN A 211 3.34 14.81 8.69
CA ASN A 211 2.15 15.04 7.86
C ASN A 211 1.82 13.81 7.03
N VAL A 212 0.53 13.60 6.77
CA VAL A 212 0.03 12.39 6.06
C VAL A 212 0.56 12.36 4.63
N GLY A 213 0.59 13.52 3.96
CA GLY A 213 1.21 13.68 2.65
C GLY A 213 2.69 13.26 2.65
N MET A 214 3.51 13.87 3.51
CA MET A 214 4.95 13.60 3.59
C MET A 214 5.27 12.11 3.84
N VAL A 215 4.58 11.46 4.78
CA VAL A 215 4.82 10.04 5.07
C VAL A 215 4.42 9.15 3.88
N ALA A 216 3.27 9.44 3.26
CA ALA A 216 2.84 8.68 2.09
C ALA A 216 3.82 8.83 0.92
N LEU A 217 4.43 10.01 0.75
CA LEU A 217 5.42 10.27 -0.30
C LEU A 217 6.68 9.43 -0.12
N LEU A 218 7.28 9.46 1.06
CA LEU A 218 8.48 8.65 1.36
C LEU A 218 8.22 7.16 1.10
N SER A 219 7.02 6.68 1.45
CA SER A 219 6.62 5.29 1.21
C SER A 219 6.32 4.95 -0.26
N SER A 220 5.98 5.96 -1.08
CA SER A 220 5.62 5.78 -2.50
C SER A 220 6.82 5.68 -3.46
N THR A 221 8.04 5.71 -2.94
CA THR A 221 9.29 5.47 -3.69
C THR A 221 9.46 4.01 -4.14
N THR A 222 8.58 3.12 -3.67
CA THR A 222 8.58 1.68 -3.94
C THR A 222 8.69 1.32 -5.44
N PRO A 223 7.97 1.94 -6.40
CA PRO A 223 8.06 1.56 -7.81
C PRO A 223 9.45 1.76 -8.42
N ILE A 224 10.19 2.77 -7.94
CA ILE A 224 11.55 3.05 -8.40
C ILE A 224 12.51 1.96 -7.95
N MET A 225 12.32 1.44 -6.73
CA MET A 225 13.11 0.31 -6.23
C MET A 225 12.73 -1.01 -6.89
N VAL A 226 11.45 -1.19 -7.24
CA VAL A 226 10.94 -2.40 -7.88
C VAL A 226 11.42 -2.54 -9.33
N LEU A 227 11.57 -1.45 -10.08
CA LEU A 227 12.05 -1.48 -11.47
C LEU A 227 13.41 -2.16 -11.68
N PRO A 228 14.51 -1.77 -11.00
CA PRO A 228 15.80 -2.44 -11.13
C PRO A 228 15.75 -3.87 -10.57
N LEU A 229 14.99 -4.11 -9.50
CA LEU A 229 14.83 -5.47 -8.94
C LEU A 229 14.18 -6.42 -9.96
N LEU A 230 13.11 -5.97 -10.61
CA LEU A 230 12.47 -6.72 -11.69
C LEU A 230 13.42 -6.91 -12.86
N TRP A 231 14.18 -5.89 -13.26
CA TRP A 231 15.16 -6.04 -14.33
C TRP A 231 16.22 -7.12 -14.02
N VAL A 232 16.74 -7.15 -12.79
CA VAL A 232 17.72 -8.15 -12.35
C VAL A 232 17.11 -9.55 -12.37
N TYR A 233 15.86 -9.70 -11.92
CA TYR A 233 15.19 -11.00 -11.83
C TYR A 233 14.70 -11.53 -13.18
N THR A 234 13.97 -10.70 -13.94
CA THR A 234 13.41 -11.09 -15.25
C THR A 234 14.47 -11.05 -16.35
N ARG A 235 15.62 -10.41 -16.12
CA ARG A 235 16.67 -10.11 -17.11
C ARG A 235 16.17 -9.33 -18.33
N GLN A 236 14.94 -8.82 -18.29
CA GLN A 236 14.35 -8.01 -19.35
C GLN A 236 14.42 -6.54 -18.97
N ARG A 237 15.01 -5.72 -19.85
CA ARG A 237 15.13 -4.28 -19.62
C ARG A 237 13.73 -3.67 -19.53
N PRO A 238 13.38 -2.97 -18.44
CA PRO A 238 12.12 -2.26 -18.34
C PRO A 238 12.02 -1.25 -19.47
N ASN A 239 10.80 -1.06 -19.97
CA ASN A 239 10.51 -0.08 -21.01
C ASN A 239 11.03 1.31 -20.57
N PRO A 240 11.72 2.08 -21.44
CA PRO A 240 12.15 3.45 -21.12
C PRO A 240 11.02 4.35 -20.60
N TYR A 241 9.78 4.16 -21.03
CA TYR A 241 8.63 4.92 -20.50
C TYR A 241 8.32 4.60 -19.03
N ALA A 242 8.62 3.37 -18.57
CA ALA A 242 8.48 3.02 -17.15
C ALA A 242 9.54 3.72 -16.29
N TRP A 243 10.76 3.88 -16.81
CA TRP A 243 11.80 4.67 -16.17
C TRP A 243 11.44 6.15 -16.11
N ILE A 244 10.92 6.72 -17.21
CA ILE A 244 10.49 8.12 -17.23
C ILE A 244 9.37 8.34 -16.21
N GLY A 245 8.34 7.49 -16.18
CA GLY A 245 7.25 7.64 -15.20
C GLY A 245 7.70 7.47 -13.75
N ALA A 246 8.62 6.55 -13.48
CA ALA A 246 9.21 6.37 -12.15
C ALA A 246 10.05 7.58 -11.72
N ILE A 247 10.91 8.11 -12.61
CA ILE A 247 11.69 9.32 -12.34
C ILE A 247 10.76 10.52 -12.13
N LEU A 248 9.73 10.66 -12.95
CA LEU A 248 8.76 11.74 -12.82
C LEU A 248 7.98 11.66 -11.50
N ALA A 249 7.65 10.43 -11.06
CA ALA A 249 7.09 10.20 -9.74
C ALA A 249 8.06 10.60 -8.62
N VAL A 250 9.36 10.25 -8.71
CA VAL A 250 10.38 10.70 -7.73
C VAL A 250 10.46 12.21 -7.67
N ILE A 251 10.62 12.85 -8.83
CA ILE A 251 10.79 14.31 -8.89
C ILE A 251 9.54 14.99 -8.34
N GLY A 252 8.35 14.52 -8.73
CA GLY A 252 7.09 14.99 -8.17
C GLY A 252 7.05 14.83 -6.66
N THR A 253 7.42 13.65 -6.14
CA THR A 253 7.49 13.42 -4.69
C THR A 253 8.54 14.26 -3.97
N GLY A 254 9.67 14.58 -4.61
CA GLY A 254 10.71 15.43 -4.04
C GLY A 254 10.27 16.89 -3.94
N ILE A 255 9.52 17.39 -4.93
CA ILE A 255 8.94 18.74 -4.91
C ILE A 255 7.86 18.88 -3.82
N LEU A 256 7.15 17.79 -3.49
CA LEU A 256 6.17 17.80 -2.40
C LEU A 256 6.82 17.96 -1.00
N ILE A 257 8.14 17.78 -0.86
CA ILE A 257 8.84 17.88 0.44
C ILE A 257 9.41 19.30 0.67
N THR A 258 9.41 20.16 -0.36
CA THR A 258 9.95 21.52 -0.34
C THR A 258 8.86 22.58 -0.23
#